data_AF-A0A6L5QZT3-F1
#
_entry.id   AF-A0A6L5QZT3-F1
#
_cell.length_a   1.000
_cell.length_b   1.000
_cell.length_c   1.000
_cell.angle_alpha   90.00
_cell.angle_beta   90.00
_cell.angle_gamma   90.00
#
_symmetry.space_group_name_H-M   'P 1'
#
loop_
_entity.id
_entity.type
_entity.pdbx_description
1 polymer ?
#
loop_
_entity_poly.entity_id
_entity_poly.type
_entity_poly.pdbx_seq_one_letter_code
_entity_poly.pdbx_strand_id
1 'polypeptide(L)'
;MTSPSALEAGRTAAGELRWADAVEYLARADADGGLGAADLELLSTAAILRGDRDSAFDAGARAYGGYLEASDGAAAARWAAWMAFELFEVGDRSESQTWSSRAMQIAAGLDDPLLSATVRLGPAVAQLNSGDLSEGRRMGEESLAVAERHGDQALIASASLVVAKALIAGGELTEALAIHDRTMDLIEAGGTGPFQTGDVLCAMISDAIMASDLDRATAWSEALDHWCRSQPSLVTFSGQRSALLAQIQLVRGDWDAAAASAESAMARFRAGDFRAAHGAPYALGEVQRLRGAFHSASESFRLARESGWEPQPGSALLLFVMGRTGQARSEVRRTLAGGVPFIGRFVRPAAVEIEAAAGDLDAARRSLDELRGSADTMGTPLFDAIVALAAARVRFASGDAVGALADAGRAASGFLEAGAPYERARARLVAADAHASLGDRDAADVEFRGARETFLALGAEPALAEAAARMGERRTRDLTAREAEVLQLVSTGLTNRGIAERLTLSERTVDRHLSNIFAKLGVSTRSAATAYAYEHGLV
;
A
#
# COMPACT_ATOMS: atom_id res chain seq x y z
N MET A 1 -24.41 -47.43 14.02
CA MET A 1 -23.96 -46.03 13.88
C MET A 1 -24.67 -45.47 12.67
N THR A 2 -25.77 -44.76 12.90
CA THR A 2 -26.54 -44.04 11.88
C THR A 2 -25.73 -42.82 11.43
N SER A 3 -25.52 -42.66 10.12
CA SER A 3 -24.91 -41.43 9.58
C SER A 3 -25.76 -40.22 9.94
N PRO A 4 -25.16 -39.07 10.33
CA PRO A 4 -25.91 -37.84 10.53
C PRO A 4 -26.67 -37.47 9.27
N SER A 5 -27.87 -36.87 9.41
CA SER A 5 -28.59 -36.30 8.27
C SER A 5 -27.68 -35.28 7.58
N ALA A 6 -27.76 -35.12 6.26
CA ALA A 6 -26.90 -34.17 5.53
C ALA A 6 -26.98 -32.76 6.14
N LEU A 7 -28.15 -32.36 6.64
CA LEU A 7 -28.34 -31.11 7.35
C LEU A 7 -27.50 -30.99 8.64
N GLU A 8 -27.53 -32.01 9.51
CA GLU A 8 -26.72 -32.01 10.74
C GLU A 8 -25.23 -32.02 10.41
N ALA A 9 -24.80 -32.80 9.42
CA ALA A 9 -23.42 -32.81 8.96
C ALA A 9 -22.98 -31.43 8.45
N GLY A 10 -23.84 -30.72 7.72
CA GLY A 10 -23.60 -29.36 7.24
C GLY A 10 -23.48 -28.34 8.37
N ARG A 11 -24.39 -28.38 9.35
CA ARG A 11 -24.33 -27.51 10.54
C ARG A 11 -23.07 -27.77 11.37
N THR A 12 -22.72 -29.03 11.60
CA THR A 12 -21.48 -29.38 12.31
C THR A 12 -20.25 -28.90 11.56
N ALA A 13 -20.19 -29.13 10.24
CA ALA A 13 -19.09 -28.64 9.42
C ALA A 13 -18.95 -27.12 9.50
N ALA A 14 -20.04 -26.36 9.45
CA ALA A 14 -20.02 -24.91 9.58
C ALA A 14 -19.55 -24.46 10.98
N GLY A 15 -20.00 -25.12 12.06
CA GLY A 15 -19.55 -24.84 13.42
C GLY A 15 -18.06 -25.15 13.65
N GLU A 16 -17.50 -26.09 12.90
CA GLU A 16 -16.07 -26.41 12.86
C GLU A 16 -15.30 -25.61 11.80
N LEU A 17 -15.95 -24.63 11.16
CA LEU A 17 -15.39 -23.77 10.10
C LEU A 17 -14.85 -24.55 8.87
N ARG A 18 -15.37 -25.76 8.64
CA ARG A 18 -15.09 -26.60 7.45
C ARG A 18 -16.01 -26.18 6.31
N TRP A 19 -15.76 -25.00 5.75
CA TRP A 19 -16.67 -24.33 4.80
C TRP A 19 -16.97 -25.13 3.54
N ALA A 20 -15.99 -25.85 2.97
CA ALA A 20 -16.24 -26.70 1.80
C ALA A 20 -17.24 -27.81 2.11
N ASP A 21 -17.06 -28.50 3.24
CA ASP A 21 -17.95 -29.57 3.69
C ASP A 21 -19.34 -29.00 4.03
N ALA A 22 -19.40 -27.81 4.65
CA ALA A 22 -20.65 -27.14 4.98
C ALA A 22 -21.48 -26.85 3.73
N VAL A 23 -20.87 -26.28 2.68
CA VAL A 23 -21.55 -26.04 1.40
C VAL A 23 -22.04 -27.35 0.78
N GLU A 24 -21.20 -28.37 0.72
CA GLU A 24 -21.56 -29.66 0.13
C GLU A 24 -22.78 -30.29 0.84
N TYR A 25 -22.73 -30.39 2.16
CA TYR A 25 -23.78 -31.04 2.93
C TYR A 25 -25.08 -30.23 2.98
N LEU A 26 -24.99 -28.90 3.12
CA LEU A 26 -26.17 -28.03 3.13
C LEU A 26 -26.84 -27.97 1.75
N ALA A 27 -26.07 -27.84 0.66
CA ALA A 27 -26.64 -27.86 -0.70
C ALA A 27 -27.32 -29.19 -1.02
N ARG A 28 -26.76 -30.31 -0.55
CA ARG A 28 -27.40 -31.62 -0.68
C ARG A 28 -28.71 -31.70 0.12
N ALA A 29 -28.71 -31.23 1.37
CA ALA A 29 -29.92 -31.20 2.18
C ALA A 29 -31.01 -30.31 1.55
N ASP A 30 -30.62 -29.18 0.94
CA ASP A 30 -31.53 -28.29 0.22
C ASP A 30 -32.15 -28.97 -1.01
N ALA A 31 -31.35 -29.71 -1.78
CA ALA A 31 -31.85 -30.46 -2.93
C ALA A 31 -32.80 -31.61 -2.54
N ASP A 32 -32.58 -32.26 -1.40
CA ASP A 32 -33.34 -33.44 -0.99
C ASP A 32 -34.71 -33.10 -0.35
N GLY A 33 -34.85 -31.92 0.26
CA GLY A 33 -36.08 -31.56 0.97
C GLY A 33 -36.33 -30.08 1.24
N GLY A 34 -35.46 -29.21 0.72
CA GLY A 34 -35.45 -27.77 1.04
C GLY A 34 -34.89 -27.47 2.43
N LEU A 35 -34.24 -26.33 2.55
CA LEU A 35 -33.74 -25.81 3.82
C LEU A 35 -34.70 -24.78 4.44
N GLY A 36 -34.73 -24.73 5.78
CA GLY A 36 -35.34 -23.62 6.50
C GLY A 36 -34.51 -22.33 6.39
N ALA A 37 -35.11 -21.19 6.73
CA ALA A 37 -34.49 -19.87 6.57
C ALA A 37 -33.09 -19.77 7.21
N ALA A 38 -32.92 -20.25 8.45
CA ALA A 38 -31.63 -20.23 9.14
C ALA A 38 -30.56 -21.16 8.52
N ASP A 39 -30.97 -22.24 7.86
CA ASP A 39 -30.03 -23.14 7.19
C ASP A 39 -29.65 -22.61 5.80
N LEU A 40 -30.58 -21.93 5.12
CA LEU A 40 -30.30 -21.17 3.91
C LEU A 40 -29.36 -19.99 4.20
N GLU A 41 -29.53 -19.34 5.35
CA GLU A 41 -28.61 -18.33 5.86
C GLU A 41 -27.19 -18.90 5.99
N LEU A 42 -27.07 -20.05 6.66
CA LEU A 42 -25.79 -20.73 6.86
C LEU A 42 -25.15 -21.19 5.54
N LEU A 43 -25.96 -21.71 4.60
CA LEU A 43 -25.51 -22.08 3.26
C LEU A 43 -24.99 -20.86 2.50
N SER A 44 -25.71 -19.73 2.56
CA SER A 44 -25.28 -18.47 1.96
C SER A 44 -23.94 -18.01 2.52
N THR A 45 -23.81 -17.94 3.86
CA THR A 45 -22.56 -17.56 4.50
C THR A 45 -21.40 -18.47 4.11
N ALA A 46 -21.61 -19.79 4.12
CA ALA A 46 -20.57 -20.75 3.72
C ALA A 46 -20.18 -20.59 2.23
N ALA A 47 -21.15 -20.35 1.35
CA ALA A 47 -20.92 -20.11 -0.07
C ALA A 47 -20.11 -18.82 -0.30
N ILE A 48 -20.42 -17.72 0.41
CA ILE A 48 -19.60 -16.49 0.37
C ILE A 48 -18.18 -16.77 0.82
N LEU A 49 -17.97 -17.47 1.93
CA LEU A 49 -16.63 -17.77 2.43
C LEU A 49 -15.82 -18.67 1.47
N ARG A 50 -16.50 -19.43 0.62
CA ARG A 50 -15.92 -20.25 -0.46
C ARG A 50 -15.78 -19.52 -1.80
N GLY A 51 -16.24 -18.28 -1.90
CA GLY A 51 -16.17 -17.48 -3.13
C GLY A 51 -17.24 -17.84 -4.17
N ASP A 52 -18.26 -18.62 -3.79
CA ASP A 52 -19.38 -18.98 -4.67
C ASP A 52 -20.50 -17.95 -4.52
N ARG A 53 -20.37 -16.86 -5.27
CA ARG A 53 -21.27 -15.70 -5.24
C ARG A 53 -22.70 -16.05 -5.62
N ASP A 54 -22.87 -16.86 -6.67
CA ASP A 54 -24.19 -17.10 -7.26
C ASP A 54 -25.02 -17.95 -6.30
N SER A 55 -24.44 -19.05 -5.79
CA SER A 55 -25.10 -19.88 -4.78
C SER A 55 -25.38 -19.11 -3.48
N ALA A 56 -24.46 -18.23 -3.07
CA ALA A 56 -24.64 -17.42 -1.88
C ALA A 56 -25.85 -16.49 -1.99
N PHE A 57 -25.93 -15.69 -3.05
CA PHE A 57 -27.02 -14.73 -3.20
C PHE A 57 -28.37 -15.40 -3.47
N ASP A 58 -28.41 -16.55 -4.14
CA ASP A 58 -29.65 -17.35 -4.28
C ASP A 58 -30.14 -17.85 -2.92
N ALA A 59 -29.28 -18.55 -2.16
CA ALA A 59 -29.61 -19.05 -0.84
C ALA A 59 -29.99 -17.90 0.11
N GLY A 60 -29.28 -16.77 0.03
CA GLY A 60 -29.54 -15.58 0.83
C GLY A 60 -30.89 -14.93 0.53
N ALA A 61 -31.28 -14.81 -0.74
CA ALA A 61 -32.60 -14.29 -1.11
C ALA A 61 -33.74 -15.21 -0.64
N ARG A 62 -33.54 -16.53 -0.73
CA ARG A 62 -34.49 -17.53 -0.23
C ARG A 62 -34.59 -17.53 1.30
N ALA A 63 -33.47 -17.35 2.02
CA ALA A 63 -33.46 -17.21 3.48
C ALA A 63 -34.30 -16.00 3.92
N TYR A 64 -34.13 -14.84 3.26
CA TYR A 64 -34.94 -13.65 3.51
C TYR A 64 -36.44 -13.92 3.32
N GLY A 65 -36.81 -14.57 2.21
CA GLY A 65 -38.20 -14.98 1.95
C GLY A 65 -38.76 -15.89 3.04
N GLY A 66 -37.98 -16.90 3.45
CA GLY A 66 -38.35 -17.81 4.52
C GLY A 66 -38.58 -17.13 5.88
N TYR A 67 -37.77 -16.12 6.23
CA TYR A 67 -38.00 -15.33 7.45
C TYR A 67 -39.29 -14.51 7.38
N LEU A 68 -39.61 -13.94 6.23
CA LEU A 68 -40.88 -13.23 6.03
C LEU A 68 -42.08 -14.17 6.12
N GLU A 69 -42.01 -15.35 5.52
CA GLU A 69 -43.06 -16.38 5.61
C GLU A 69 -43.27 -16.86 7.05
N ALA A 70 -42.18 -16.99 7.82
CA ALA A 70 -42.22 -17.31 9.24
C ALA A 70 -42.65 -16.13 10.13
N SER A 71 -42.90 -14.95 9.56
CA SER A 71 -43.18 -13.70 10.30
C SER A 71 -42.07 -13.28 11.28
N ASP A 72 -40.82 -13.70 11.04
CA ASP A 72 -39.64 -13.26 11.79
C ASP A 72 -39.03 -12.01 11.13
N GLY A 73 -39.68 -10.86 11.38
CA GLY A 73 -39.22 -9.58 10.83
C GLY A 73 -37.82 -9.19 11.31
N ALA A 74 -37.43 -9.57 12.53
CA ALA A 74 -36.13 -9.22 13.07
C ALA A 74 -35.00 -9.95 12.34
N ALA A 75 -35.16 -11.26 12.11
CA ALA A 75 -34.20 -12.04 11.31
C ALA A 75 -34.17 -11.57 9.85
N ALA A 76 -35.34 -11.33 9.24
CA ALA A 76 -35.42 -10.80 7.87
C ALA A 76 -34.68 -9.46 7.71
N ALA A 77 -34.83 -8.54 8.67
CA ALA A 77 -34.17 -7.25 8.65
C ALA A 77 -32.64 -7.35 8.86
N ARG A 78 -32.17 -8.16 9.80
CA ARG A 78 -30.72 -8.42 9.98
C ARG A 78 -30.10 -9.00 8.71
N TRP A 79 -30.77 -9.98 8.14
CA TRP A 79 -30.28 -10.65 6.94
C TRP A 79 -30.28 -9.75 5.71
N ALA A 80 -31.32 -8.91 5.55
CA ALA A 80 -31.35 -7.89 4.51
C ALA A 80 -30.20 -6.87 4.66
N ALA A 81 -29.86 -6.47 5.89
CA ALA A 81 -28.73 -5.58 6.14
C ALA A 81 -27.38 -6.24 5.79
N TRP A 82 -27.22 -7.52 6.11
CA TRP A 82 -26.02 -8.28 5.73
C TRP A 82 -25.88 -8.43 4.21
N MET A 83 -26.97 -8.79 3.51
CA MET A 83 -27.00 -8.85 2.04
C MET A 83 -26.65 -7.49 1.41
N ALA A 84 -27.16 -6.40 1.97
CA ALA A 84 -26.85 -5.05 1.51
C ALA A 84 -25.36 -4.73 1.60
N PHE A 85 -24.72 -5.15 2.70
CA PHE A 85 -23.28 -4.98 2.91
C PHE A 85 -22.47 -5.82 1.91
N GLU A 86 -22.83 -7.09 1.70
CA GLU A 86 -22.11 -7.94 0.73
C GLU A 86 -22.20 -7.42 -0.70
N LEU A 87 -23.37 -6.94 -1.11
CA LEU A 87 -23.56 -6.34 -2.43
C LEU A 87 -22.79 -5.03 -2.58
N PHE A 88 -22.68 -4.24 -1.52
CA PHE A 88 -21.88 -3.02 -1.50
C PHE A 88 -20.41 -3.33 -1.78
N GLU A 89 -19.87 -4.33 -1.09
CA GLU A 89 -18.46 -4.71 -1.13
C GLU A 89 -18.04 -5.30 -2.48
N VAL A 90 -18.94 -6.00 -3.18
CA VAL A 90 -18.71 -6.48 -4.55
C VAL A 90 -19.06 -5.44 -5.63
N GLY A 91 -19.42 -4.22 -5.23
CA GLY A 91 -19.64 -3.07 -6.11
C GLY A 91 -21.05 -2.94 -6.69
N ASP A 92 -22.01 -3.79 -6.31
CA ASP A 92 -23.41 -3.70 -6.75
C ASP A 92 -24.19 -2.69 -5.90
N ARG A 93 -23.97 -1.40 -6.20
CA ARG A 93 -24.54 -0.26 -5.46
C ARG A 93 -26.06 -0.25 -5.50
N SER A 94 -26.67 -0.65 -6.62
CA SER A 94 -28.12 -0.60 -6.81
C SER A 94 -28.83 -1.65 -5.96
N GLU A 95 -28.37 -2.90 -6.03
CA GLU A 95 -28.94 -3.96 -5.22
C GLU A 95 -28.64 -3.74 -3.74
N SER A 96 -27.43 -3.29 -3.40
CA SER A 96 -27.08 -2.91 -2.02
C SER A 96 -28.06 -1.91 -1.42
N GLN A 97 -28.38 -0.82 -2.14
CA GLN A 97 -29.33 0.18 -1.68
C GLN A 97 -30.75 -0.40 -1.50
N THR A 98 -31.17 -1.28 -2.42
CA THR A 98 -32.47 -1.97 -2.36
C THR A 98 -32.60 -2.82 -1.09
N TRP A 99 -31.59 -3.64 -0.79
CA TRP A 99 -31.56 -4.49 0.40
C TRP A 99 -31.48 -3.66 1.69
N SER A 100 -30.69 -2.58 1.70
CA SER A 100 -30.60 -1.65 2.82
C SER A 100 -31.96 -1.01 3.13
N SER A 101 -32.70 -0.58 2.09
CA SER A 101 -34.04 -0.02 2.26
C SER A 101 -35.03 -1.03 2.83
N ARG A 102 -34.96 -2.30 2.42
CA ARG A 102 -35.81 -3.37 2.99
C ARG A 102 -35.52 -3.57 4.48
N ALA A 103 -34.24 -3.65 4.84
CA ALA A 103 -33.81 -3.81 6.22
C ALA A 103 -34.33 -2.69 7.12
N MET A 104 -34.14 -1.43 6.70
CA MET A 104 -34.62 -0.26 7.44
C MET A 104 -36.14 -0.21 7.56
N GLN A 105 -36.88 -0.54 6.49
CA GLN A 105 -38.33 -0.53 6.51
C GLN A 105 -38.91 -1.53 7.51
N ILE A 106 -38.36 -2.74 7.56
CA ILE A 106 -38.79 -3.76 8.53
C ILE A 106 -38.40 -3.35 9.95
N ALA A 107 -37.14 -2.91 10.15
CA ALA A 107 -36.65 -2.49 11.45
C ALA A 107 -37.44 -1.32 12.05
N ALA A 108 -37.89 -0.36 11.22
CA ALA A 108 -38.70 0.77 11.68
C ALA A 108 -40.07 0.36 12.27
N GLY A 109 -40.56 -0.83 11.93
CA GLY A 109 -41.78 -1.41 12.50
C GLY A 109 -41.56 -2.22 13.78
N LEU A 110 -40.32 -2.37 14.24
CA LEU A 110 -39.93 -3.19 15.38
C LEU A 110 -39.28 -2.34 16.47
N ASP A 111 -39.67 -2.55 17.73
CA ASP A 111 -39.04 -1.90 18.88
C ASP A 111 -37.82 -2.71 19.34
N ASP A 112 -36.79 -2.76 18.49
CA ASP A 112 -35.53 -3.48 18.74
C ASP A 112 -34.33 -2.53 18.55
N PRO A 113 -33.69 -2.09 19.65
CA PRO A 113 -32.53 -1.20 19.60
C PRO A 113 -31.31 -1.80 18.88
N LEU A 114 -31.02 -3.09 19.09
CA LEU A 114 -29.86 -3.76 18.47
C LEU A 114 -30.06 -3.90 16.97
N LEU A 115 -31.27 -4.26 16.54
CA LEU A 115 -31.63 -4.30 15.13
C LEU A 115 -31.52 -2.92 14.49
N SER A 116 -32.07 -1.90 15.15
CA SER A 116 -32.01 -0.51 14.68
C SER A 116 -30.58 -0.02 14.53
N ALA A 117 -29.68 -0.40 15.44
CA ALA A 117 -28.25 -0.10 15.34
C ALA A 117 -27.58 -0.88 14.20
N THR A 118 -27.91 -2.15 14.01
CA THR A 118 -27.36 -2.99 12.93
C THR A 118 -27.70 -2.43 11.54
N VAL A 119 -28.98 -2.12 11.28
CA VAL A 119 -29.40 -1.60 9.96
C VAL A 119 -28.91 -0.17 9.69
N ARG A 120 -28.43 0.55 10.71
CA ARG A 120 -27.86 1.90 10.59
C ARG A 120 -26.44 1.90 10.04
N LEU A 121 -25.68 0.82 10.20
CA LEU A 121 -24.28 0.76 9.79
C LEU A 121 -24.07 0.94 8.28
N GLY A 122 -24.88 0.28 7.45
CA GLY A 122 -24.79 0.44 5.98
C GLY A 122 -24.98 1.90 5.53
N PRO A 123 -26.06 2.58 5.93
CA PRO A 123 -26.24 4.00 5.72
C PRO A 123 -25.11 4.87 6.29
N ALA A 124 -24.56 4.55 7.47
CA ALA A 124 -23.43 5.27 8.05
C ALA A 124 -22.20 5.21 7.13
N VAL A 125 -21.86 4.00 6.64
CA VAL A 125 -20.79 3.81 5.65
C VAL A 125 -21.07 4.57 4.36
N ALA A 126 -22.32 4.59 3.89
CA ALA A 126 -22.69 5.35 2.70
C ALA A 126 -22.45 6.86 2.88
N GLN A 127 -22.78 7.43 4.05
CA GLN A 127 -22.53 8.85 4.36
C GLN A 127 -21.03 9.19 4.34
N LEU A 128 -20.20 8.33 4.95
CA LEU A 128 -18.74 8.49 4.91
C LEU A 128 -18.23 8.51 3.47
N ASN A 129 -18.74 7.62 2.61
CA ASN A 129 -18.34 7.55 1.20
C ASN A 129 -18.85 8.73 0.36
N SER A 130 -19.98 9.34 0.72
CA SER A 130 -20.46 10.57 0.08
C SER A 130 -19.81 11.85 0.63
N GLY A 131 -18.96 11.72 1.65
CA GLY A 131 -18.21 12.84 2.24
C GLY A 131 -18.89 13.53 3.44
N ASP A 132 -20.04 13.06 3.90
CA ASP A 132 -20.67 13.55 5.13
C ASP A 132 -20.09 12.80 6.34
N LEU A 133 -18.86 13.19 6.70
CA LEU A 133 -18.11 12.55 7.77
C LEU A 133 -18.80 12.70 9.13
N SER A 134 -19.44 13.84 9.37
CA SER A 134 -20.11 14.16 10.63
C SER A 134 -21.32 13.26 10.85
N GLU A 135 -22.18 13.10 9.84
CA GLU A 135 -23.35 12.25 9.94
C GLU A 135 -22.96 10.77 10.02
N GLY A 136 -22.02 10.33 9.19
CA GLY A 136 -21.50 8.96 9.25
C GLY A 136 -20.89 8.62 10.62
N ARG A 137 -20.12 9.55 11.21
CA ARG A 137 -19.57 9.41 12.57
C ARG A 137 -20.68 9.29 13.62
N ARG A 138 -21.64 10.23 13.63
CA ARG A 138 -22.77 10.23 14.57
C ARG A 138 -23.53 8.91 14.53
N MET A 139 -23.85 8.42 13.33
CA MET A 139 -24.55 7.15 13.14
C MET A 139 -23.74 5.94 13.64
N GLY A 140 -22.42 5.94 13.42
CA GLY A 140 -21.50 4.93 13.94
C GLY A 140 -21.45 4.94 15.48
N GLU A 141 -21.25 6.12 16.08
CA GLU A 141 -21.19 6.30 17.54
C GLU A 141 -22.49 5.90 18.24
N GLU A 142 -23.65 6.26 17.67
CA GLU A 142 -24.95 5.83 18.20
C GLU A 142 -25.13 4.32 18.16
N SER A 143 -24.65 3.68 17.10
CA SER A 143 -24.74 2.22 16.95
C SER A 143 -23.78 1.52 17.89
N LEU A 144 -22.56 2.04 18.04
CA LEU A 144 -21.56 1.55 18.99
C LEU A 144 -22.08 1.65 20.43
N ALA A 145 -22.63 2.79 20.82
CA ALA A 145 -23.16 2.98 22.18
C ALA A 145 -24.33 2.03 22.48
N VAL A 146 -25.17 1.72 21.49
CA VAL A 146 -26.24 0.70 21.65
C VAL A 146 -25.63 -0.69 21.82
N ALA A 147 -24.65 -1.04 20.99
CA ALA A 147 -23.98 -2.34 21.02
C ALA A 147 -23.28 -2.59 22.36
N GLU A 148 -22.53 -1.60 22.86
CA GLU A 148 -21.84 -1.66 24.16
C GLU A 148 -22.82 -1.85 25.32
N ARG A 149 -23.96 -1.13 25.34
CA ARG A 149 -24.98 -1.27 26.39
C ARG A 149 -25.58 -2.67 26.48
N HIS A 150 -25.63 -3.38 25.35
CA HIS A 150 -26.24 -4.72 25.28
C HIS A 150 -25.20 -5.85 25.21
N GLY A 151 -23.91 -5.52 25.13
CA GLY A 151 -22.82 -6.50 25.09
C GLY A 151 -22.73 -7.29 23.77
N ASP A 152 -23.21 -6.73 22.64
CA ASP A 152 -23.13 -7.41 21.34
C ASP A 152 -21.74 -7.21 20.72
N GLN A 153 -20.86 -8.20 20.90
CA GLN A 153 -19.46 -8.10 20.46
C GLN A 153 -19.30 -7.93 18.95
N ALA A 154 -20.12 -8.61 18.15
CA ALA A 154 -20.06 -8.50 16.68
C ALA A 154 -20.43 -7.09 16.22
N LEU A 155 -21.50 -6.52 16.79
CA LEU A 155 -21.92 -5.17 16.46
C LEU A 155 -20.96 -4.11 17.01
N ILE A 156 -20.35 -4.33 18.18
CA ILE A 156 -19.28 -3.46 18.71
C ILE A 156 -18.13 -3.39 17.70
N ALA A 157 -17.67 -4.54 17.17
CA ALA A 157 -16.57 -4.58 16.20
C ALA A 157 -16.90 -3.80 14.92
N SER A 158 -18.07 -4.04 14.33
CA SER A 158 -18.48 -3.37 13.10
C SER A 158 -18.76 -1.87 13.29
N ALA A 159 -19.38 -1.47 14.41
CA ALA A 159 -19.64 -0.06 14.69
C ALA A 159 -18.34 0.71 14.99
N SER A 160 -17.41 0.10 15.74
CA SER A 160 -16.07 0.64 15.97
C SER A 160 -15.33 0.91 14.67
N LEU A 161 -15.43 0.00 13.69
CA LEU A 161 -14.83 0.20 12.37
C LEU A 161 -15.40 1.44 11.66
N VAL A 162 -16.71 1.66 11.70
CA VAL A 162 -17.34 2.85 11.10
C VAL A 162 -16.84 4.13 11.77
N VAL A 163 -16.79 4.15 13.11
CA VAL A 163 -16.29 5.31 13.87
C VAL A 163 -14.82 5.58 13.54
N ALA A 164 -13.97 4.56 13.54
CA ALA A 164 -12.56 4.68 13.20
C ALA A 164 -12.35 5.20 11.78
N LYS A 165 -13.11 4.74 10.79
CA LYS A 165 -13.05 5.26 9.42
C LYS A 165 -13.44 6.72 9.33
N ALA A 166 -14.46 7.15 10.08
CA ALA A 166 -14.85 8.55 10.14
C ALA A 166 -13.74 9.43 10.74
N LEU A 167 -13.11 8.97 11.83
CA LEU A 167 -11.98 9.63 12.47
C LEU A 167 -10.78 9.75 11.53
N ILE A 168 -10.42 8.66 10.82
CA ILE A 168 -9.32 8.67 9.84
C ILE A 168 -9.60 9.68 8.73
N ALA A 169 -10.82 9.69 8.19
CA ALA A 169 -11.22 10.65 7.16
C ALA A 169 -11.20 12.10 7.69
N GLY A 170 -11.50 12.30 8.99
CA GLY A 170 -11.41 13.58 9.69
C GLY A 170 -10.00 14.00 10.11
N GLY A 171 -9.01 13.11 10.02
CA GLY A 171 -7.62 13.37 10.44
C GLY A 171 -7.34 13.10 11.93
N GLU A 172 -8.26 12.48 12.66
CA GLU A 172 -8.14 12.13 14.08
C GLU A 172 -7.52 10.73 14.26
N LEU A 173 -6.32 10.52 13.68
CA LEU A 173 -5.76 9.18 13.52
C LEU A 173 -5.44 8.49 14.85
N THR A 174 -4.90 9.22 15.83
CA THR A 174 -4.55 8.64 17.15
C THR A 174 -5.76 8.02 17.84
N GLU A 175 -6.92 8.67 17.78
CA GLU A 175 -8.16 8.16 18.36
C GLU A 175 -8.68 6.95 17.57
N ALA A 176 -8.61 7.00 16.24
CA ALA A 176 -8.99 5.87 15.38
C ALA A 176 -8.16 4.62 15.66
N LEU A 177 -6.84 4.76 15.79
CA LEU A 177 -5.94 3.64 16.08
C LEU A 177 -6.20 3.07 17.49
N ALA A 178 -6.54 3.91 18.47
CA ALA A 178 -6.92 3.44 19.81
C ALA A 178 -8.29 2.70 19.84
N ILE A 179 -9.21 3.03 18.93
CA ILE A 179 -10.43 2.23 18.70
C ILE A 179 -10.06 0.88 18.07
N HIS A 180 -9.18 0.88 17.08
CA HIS A 180 -8.70 -0.35 16.44
C HIS A 180 -7.96 -1.27 17.42
N ASP A 181 -7.10 -0.74 18.30
CA ASP A 181 -6.42 -1.53 19.35
C ASP A 181 -7.44 -2.25 20.25
N ARG A 182 -8.47 -1.55 20.75
CA ARG A 182 -9.56 -2.16 21.56
C ARG A 182 -10.40 -3.16 20.76
N THR A 183 -10.56 -2.92 19.46
CA THR A 183 -11.30 -3.83 18.57
C THR A 183 -10.50 -5.11 18.35
N MET A 184 -9.17 -5.02 18.30
CA MET A 184 -8.28 -6.19 18.24
C MET A 184 -8.45 -7.08 19.47
N ASP A 185 -8.43 -6.49 20.68
CA ASP A 185 -8.66 -7.23 21.93
C ASP A 185 -9.98 -8.01 21.91
N LEU A 186 -11.03 -7.40 21.35
CA LEU A 186 -12.35 -8.02 21.22
C LEU A 186 -12.36 -9.17 20.20
N ILE A 187 -11.61 -9.05 19.10
CA ILE A 187 -11.44 -10.13 18.13
C ILE A 187 -10.70 -11.31 18.77
N GLU A 188 -9.63 -11.05 19.52
CA GLU A 188 -8.83 -12.08 20.19
C GLU A 188 -9.58 -12.79 21.32
N ALA A 189 -10.45 -12.07 22.04
CA ALA A 189 -11.30 -12.66 23.07
C ALA A 189 -12.31 -13.68 22.53
N GLY A 190 -12.56 -13.68 21.22
CA GLY A 190 -13.60 -14.46 20.57
C GLY A 190 -15.00 -13.87 20.81
N GLY A 191 -15.94 -14.22 19.93
CA GLY A 191 -17.33 -13.72 19.96
C GLY A 191 -17.73 -12.83 18.79
N THR A 192 -16.83 -12.61 17.84
CA THR A 192 -17.19 -12.14 16.49
C THR A 192 -17.45 -13.34 15.58
N GLY A 193 -18.44 -13.24 14.69
CA GLY A 193 -18.68 -14.25 13.67
C GLY A 193 -17.54 -14.24 12.62
N PRO A 194 -17.28 -15.37 11.92
CA PRO A 194 -16.13 -15.50 11.02
C PRO A 194 -16.13 -14.44 9.92
N PHE A 195 -17.31 -14.08 9.42
CA PHE A 195 -17.43 -13.05 8.42
C PHE A 195 -16.98 -11.67 8.96
N GLN A 196 -17.51 -11.27 10.12
CA GLN A 196 -17.16 -10.00 10.78
C GLN A 196 -15.69 -9.96 11.18
N THR A 197 -15.12 -11.08 11.67
CA THR A 197 -13.70 -11.16 12.02
C THR A 197 -12.82 -10.83 10.81
N GLY A 198 -13.08 -11.47 9.67
CA GLY A 198 -12.31 -11.25 8.44
C GLY A 198 -12.41 -9.82 7.92
N ASP A 199 -13.63 -9.27 7.90
CA ASP A 199 -13.91 -7.91 7.43
C ASP A 199 -13.20 -6.85 8.28
N VAL A 200 -13.37 -6.92 9.61
CA VAL A 200 -12.79 -5.96 10.55
C VAL A 200 -11.26 -6.03 10.54
N LEU A 201 -10.67 -7.23 10.56
CA LEU A 201 -9.21 -7.38 10.48
C LEU A 201 -8.64 -6.79 9.18
N CYS A 202 -9.23 -7.11 8.03
CA CYS A 202 -8.76 -6.58 6.75
C CYS A 202 -8.83 -5.05 6.72
N ALA A 203 -9.92 -4.47 7.23
CA ALA A 203 -10.12 -3.04 7.25
C ALA A 203 -9.15 -2.33 8.23
N MET A 204 -8.92 -2.90 9.42
CA MET A 204 -7.94 -2.39 10.39
C MET A 204 -6.52 -2.38 9.84
N ILE A 205 -6.09 -3.47 9.19
CA ILE A 205 -4.76 -3.56 8.57
C ILE A 205 -4.62 -2.51 7.46
N SER A 206 -5.66 -2.38 6.61
CA SER A 206 -5.67 -1.34 5.58
C SER A 206 -5.54 0.05 6.20
N ASP A 207 -6.31 0.35 7.24
CA ASP A 207 -6.27 1.64 7.93
C ASP A 207 -4.88 1.92 8.55
N ALA A 208 -4.22 0.91 9.13
CA ALA A 208 -2.85 1.02 9.65
C ALA A 208 -1.81 1.26 8.54
N ILE A 209 -1.94 0.60 7.37
CA ILE A 209 -1.09 0.87 6.21
C ILE A 209 -1.26 2.32 5.75
N MET A 210 -2.51 2.81 5.63
CA MET A 210 -2.80 4.18 5.22
C MET A 210 -2.29 5.21 6.24
N ALA A 211 -2.29 4.86 7.52
CA ALA A 211 -1.71 5.62 8.62
C ALA A 211 -0.18 5.66 8.63
N SER A 212 0.48 4.86 7.77
CA SER A 212 1.93 4.62 7.83
C SER A 212 2.38 4.00 9.17
N ASP A 213 1.52 3.22 9.82
CA ASP A 213 1.82 2.45 11.03
C ASP A 213 2.10 0.99 10.65
N LEU A 214 3.33 0.74 10.22
CA LEU A 214 3.74 -0.59 9.75
C LEU A 214 3.80 -1.61 10.87
N ASP A 215 3.97 -1.21 12.13
CA ASP A 215 4.12 -2.14 13.24
C ASP A 215 2.75 -2.74 13.59
N ARG A 216 1.71 -1.90 13.71
CA ARG A 216 0.32 -2.40 13.83
C ARG A 216 -0.10 -3.19 12.60
N ALA A 217 0.18 -2.68 11.39
CA ALA A 217 -0.16 -3.39 10.16
C ALA A 217 0.47 -4.79 10.10
N THR A 218 1.74 -4.91 10.52
CA THR A 218 2.44 -6.21 10.56
C THR A 218 1.79 -7.14 11.60
N ALA A 219 1.63 -6.68 12.84
CA ALA A 219 1.06 -7.51 13.91
C ALA A 219 -0.35 -8.00 13.58
N TRP A 220 -1.22 -7.11 13.10
CA TRP A 220 -2.59 -7.50 12.73
C TRP A 220 -2.63 -8.38 11.47
N SER A 221 -1.68 -8.22 10.54
CA SER A 221 -1.57 -9.12 9.38
C SER A 221 -1.19 -10.56 9.77
N GLU A 222 -0.40 -10.74 10.82
CA GLU A 222 -0.08 -12.06 11.38
C GLU A 222 -1.32 -12.70 12.01
N ALA A 223 -2.14 -11.92 12.72
CA ALA A 223 -3.42 -12.39 13.26
C ALA A 223 -4.39 -12.81 12.14
N LEU A 224 -4.50 -12.03 11.07
CA LEU A 224 -5.31 -12.38 9.90
C LEU A 224 -4.77 -13.63 9.18
N ASP A 225 -3.45 -13.78 9.06
CA ASP A 225 -2.85 -14.99 8.47
C ASP A 225 -3.14 -16.24 9.32
N HIS A 226 -2.98 -16.14 10.64
CA HIS A 226 -3.32 -17.22 11.56
C HIS A 226 -4.80 -17.61 11.45
N TRP A 227 -5.69 -16.62 11.45
CA TRP A 227 -7.14 -16.81 11.33
C TRP A 227 -7.55 -17.42 9.98
N CYS A 228 -6.90 -17.03 8.88
CA CYS A 228 -7.16 -17.65 7.57
C CYS A 228 -6.67 -19.10 7.52
N ARG A 229 -5.50 -19.40 8.11
CA ARG A 229 -4.91 -20.75 8.07
C ARG A 229 -5.62 -21.75 8.97
N SER A 230 -6.30 -21.29 10.03
CA SER A 230 -7.11 -22.15 10.90
C SER A 230 -8.38 -22.66 10.20
N GLN A 231 -8.74 -22.11 9.03
CA GLN A 231 -9.93 -22.46 8.27
C GLN A 231 -9.56 -23.02 6.88
N PRO A 232 -9.33 -24.35 6.78
CA PRO A 232 -9.03 -24.99 5.52
C PRO A 232 -10.10 -24.67 4.47
N SER A 233 -9.69 -24.43 3.24
CA SER A 233 -10.56 -24.02 2.12
C SER A 233 -11.20 -22.63 2.22
N LEU A 234 -10.79 -21.75 3.14
CA LEU A 234 -11.24 -20.35 3.04
C LEU A 234 -10.77 -19.70 1.71
N VAL A 235 -11.69 -19.01 1.02
CA VAL A 235 -11.39 -18.22 -0.19
C VAL A 235 -11.51 -16.74 0.09
N THR A 236 -12.66 -16.27 0.58
CA THR A 236 -12.85 -14.86 0.95
C THR A 236 -11.88 -14.47 2.06
N PHE A 237 -11.37 -13.23 2.03
CA PHE A 237 -10.29 -12.71 2.87
C PHE A 237 -8.89 -13.29 2.61
N SER A 238 -8.76 -14.51 2.07
CA SER A 238 -7.44 -15.12 1.84
C SER A 238 -6.61 -14.40 0.76
N GLY A 239 -7.28 -13.84 -0.25
CA GLY A 239 -6.70 -12.99 -1.26
C GLY A 239 -6.46 -11.58 -0.75
N GLN A 240 -7.43 -10.98 -0.03
CA GLN A 240 -7.22 -9.67 0.63
C GLN A 240 -6.04 -9.69 1.60
N ARG A 241 -5.90 -10.72 2.43
CA ARG A 241 -4.73 -10.95 3.29
C ARG A 241 -3.44 -10.91 2.46
N SER A 242 -3.43 -11.59 1.31
CA SER A 242 -2.25 -11.62 0.43
C SER A 242 -1.99 -10.23 -0.20
N ALA A 243 -3.03 -9.46 -0.53
CA ALA A 243 -2.90 -8.10 -1.05
C ALA A 243 -2.36 -7.11 0.00
N LEU A 244 -2.84 -7.20 1.24
CA LEU A 244 -2.36 -6.38 2.37
C LEU A 244 -0.90 -6.72 2.72
N LEU A 245 -0.57 -8.00 2.75
CA LEU A 245 0.79 -8.47 2.98
C LEU A 245 1.76 -7.96 1.90
N ALA A 246 1.33 -7.95 0.63
CA ALA A 246 2.13 -7.41 -0.46
C ALA A 246 2.50 -5.93 -0.25
N GLN A 247 1.58 -5.12 0.28
CA GLN A 247 1.83 -3.71 0.57
C GLN A 247 2.82 -3.52 1.72
N ILE A 248 2.70 -4.32 2.79
CA ILE A 248 3.64 -4.28 3.93
C ILE A 248 5.04 -4.71 3.47
N GLN A 249 5.14 -5.83 2.75
CA GLN A 249 6.39 -6.38 2.22
C GLN A 249 7.09 -5.43 1.24
N LEU A 250 6.32 -4.71 0.41
CA LEU A 250 6.85 -3.70 -0.50
C LEU A 250 7.65 -2.64 0.27
N VAL A 251 7.08 -2.06 1.33
CA VAL A 251 7.74 -1.03 2.13
C VAL A 251 8.90 -1.62 2.94
N ARG A 252 8.76 -2.84 3.47
CA ARG A 252 9.83 -3.53 4.22
C ARG A 252 11.03 -3.94 3.35
N GLY A 253 10.90 -3.90 2.01
CA GLY A 253 11.96 -4.27 1.07
C GLY A 253 11.98 -5.74 0.68
N ASP A 254 11.00 -6.53 1.12
CA ASP A 254 10.87 -7.96 0.79
C ASP A 254 10.20 -8.14 -0.58
N TRP A 255 10.79 -7.56 -1.63
CA TRP A 255 10.11 -7.38 -2.93
C TRP A 255 9.75 -8.67 -3.66
N ASP A 256 10.52 -9.76 -3.48
CA ASP A 256 10.14 -11.07 -4.02
C ASP A 256 8.89 -11.62 -3.32
N ALA A 257 8.81 -11.48 -2.00
CA ALA A 257 7.65 -11.87 -1.24
C ALA A 257 6.44 -10.98 -1.57
N ALA A 258 6.65 -9.66 -1.72
CA ALA A 258 5.61 -8.72 -2.12
C ALA A 258 5.00 -9.07 -3.48
N ALA A 259 5.83 -9.39 -4.48
CA ALA A 259 5.36 -9.82 -5.78
C ALA A 259 4.58 -11.14 -5.70
N ALA A 260 5.10 -12.15 -5.00
CA ALA A 260 4.41 -13.42 -4.81
C ALA A 260 3.07 -13.27 -4.09
N SER A 261 3.00 -12.42 -3.06
CA SER A 261 1.78 -12.11 -2.33
C SER A 261 0.74 -11.41 -3.21
N ALA A 262 1.17 -10.45 -4.04
CA ALA A 262 0.29 -9.78 -4.99
C ALA A 262 -0.24 -10.73 -6.09
N GLU A 263 0.61 -11.60 -6.63
CA GLU A 263 0.20 -12.63 -7.60
C GLU A 263 -0.77 -13.64 -6.99
N SER A 264 -0.52 -14.06 -5.74
CA SER A 264 -1.43 -14.91 -4.96
C SER A 264 -2.79 -14.24 -4.76
N ALA A 265 -2.82 -12.95 -4.42
CA ALA A 265 -4.06 -12.18 -4.30
C ALA A 265 -4.85 -12.15 -5.62
N MET A 266 -4.17 -11.92 -6.75
CA MET A 266 -4.79 -11.94 -8.08
C MET A 266 -5.32 -13.32 -8.48
N ALA A 267 -4.62 -14.40 -8.09
CA ALA A 267 -5.10 -15.76 -8.30
C ALA A 267 -6.35 -16.05 -7.46
N ARG A 268 -6.38 -15.59 -6.21
CA ARG A 268 -7.55 -15.71 -5.31
C ARG A 268 -8.74 -14.89 -5.78
N PHE A 269 -8.51 -13.71 -6.35
CA PHE A 269 -9.56 -12.91 -6.98
C PHE A 269 -10.28 -13.70 -8.09
N ARG A 270 -9.51 -14.37 -8.97
CA ARG A 270 -10.09 -15.23 -10.02
C ARG A 270 -10.83 -16.45 -9.47
N ALA A 271 -10.52 -16.87 -8.25
CA ALA A 271 -11.17 -17.97 -7.56
C ALA A 271 -12.40 -17.55 -6.71
N GLY A 272 -12.79 -16.26 -6.72
CA GLY A 272 -14.00 -15.77 -6.06
C GLY A 272 -13.78 -14.87 -4.85
N ASP A 273 -12.53 -14.54 -4.49
CA ASP A 273 -12.26 -13.46 -3.51
C ASP A 273 -12.29 -12.10 -4.22
N PHE A 274 -13.48 -11.62 -4.55
CA PHE A 274 -13.67 -10.41 -5.37
C PHE A 274 -13.03 -9.14 -4.76
N ARG A 275 -12.76 -9.15 -3.45
CA ARG A 275 -12.12 -8.03 -2.75
C ARG A 275 -10.59 -8.06 -2.86
N ALA A 276 -9.98 -9.18 -3.25
CA ALA A 276 -8.53 -9.35 -3.34
C ALA A 276 -7.84 -8.59 -4.47
N ALA A 277 -8.58 -8.13 -5.50
CA ALA A 277 -8.01 -7.33 -6.57
C ALA A 277 -7.69 -5.88 -6.14
N HIS A 278 -8.29 -5.39 -5.06
CA HIS A 278 -8.03 -4.04 -4.58
C HIS A 278 -6.61 -3.94 -3.99
N GLY A 279 -5.76 -3.09 -4.58
CA GLY A 279 -4.40 -2.80 -4.10
C GLY A 279 -3.31 -3.78 -4.54
N ALA A 280 -3.62 -5.06 -4.80
CA ALA A 280 -2.63 -6.05 -5.23
C ALA A 280 -1.92 -5.70 -6.56
N PRO A 281 -2.63 -5.31 -7.65
CA PRO A 281 -1.97 -4.87 -8.88
C PRO A 281 -1.11 -3.63 -8.68
N TYR A 282 -1.48 -2.73 -7.76
CA TYR A 282 -0.68 -1.55 -7.45
C TYR A 282 0.65 -1.94 -6.79
N ALA A 283 0.62 -2.81 -5.77
CA ALA A 283 1.83 -3.28 -5.10
C ALA A 283 2.79 -4.00 -6.07
N LEU A 284 2.25 -4.86 -6.95
CA LEU A 284 3.04 -5.52 -8.00
C LEU A 284 3.64 -4.51 -8.98
N GLY A 285 2.86 -3.51 -9.39
CA GLY A 285 3.33 -2.42 -10.27
C GLY A 285 4.47 -1.62 -9.65
N GLU A 286 4.41 -1.34 -8.35
CA GLU A 286 5.50 -0.68 -7.63
C GLU A 286 6.77 -1.53 -7.58
N VAL A 287 6.68 -2.83 -7.24
CA VAL A 287 7.84 -3.74 -7.28
C VAL A 287 8.47 -3.76 -8.68
N GLN A 288 7.64 -3.91 -9.72
CA GLN A 288 8.10 -3.94 -11.11
C GLN A 288 8.75 -2.62 -11.53
N ARG A 289 8.17 -1.48 -11.14
CA ARG A 289 8.73 -0.14 -11.39
C ARG A 289 10.09 0.01 -10.72
N LEU A 290 10.19 -0.39 -9.46
CA LEU A 290 11.42 -0.31 -8.66
C LEU A 290 12.52 -1.23 -9.19
N ARG A 291 12.16 -2.37 -9.79
CA ARG A 291 13.08 -3.30 -10.46
C ARG A 291 13.42 -2.96 -11.92
N GLY A 292 12.85 -1.91 -12.49
CA GLY A 292 13.11 -1.55 -13.89
C GLY A 292 12.24 -2.26 -14.93
N ALA A 293 11.29 -3.11 -14.51
CA ALA A 293 10.33 -3.80 -15.39
C ALA A 293 9.18 -2.87 -15.82
N PHE A 294 9.50 -1.77 -16.50
CA PHE A 294 8.58 -0.65 -16.75
C PHE A 294 7.33 -1.00 -17.56
N HIS A 295 7.43 -1.90 -18.54
CA HIS A 295 6.26 -2.32 -19.32
C HIS A 295 5.25 -3.08 -18.45
N SER A 296 5.73 -4.06 -17.67
CA SER A 296 4.92 -4.81 -16.73
C SER A 296 4.32 -3.89 -15.66
N ALA A 297 5.13 -2.94 -15.13
CA ALA A 297 4.64 -1.96 -14.16
C ALA A 297 3.47 -1.12 -14.71
N SER A 298 3.58 -0.66 -15.96
CA SER A 298 2.50 0.09 -16.62
C SER A 298 1.21 -0.73 -16.75
N GLU A 299 1.33 -2.03 -17.01
CA GLU A 299 0.19 -2.94 -17.12
C GLU A 299 -0.46 -3.18 -15.74
N SER A 300 0.35 -3.40 -14.71
CA SER A 300 -0.12 -3.56 -13.33
C SER A 300 -0.85 -2.31 -12.82
N PHE A 301 -0.34 -1.11 -13.12
CA PHE A 301 -1.04 0.14 -12.80
C PHE A 301 -2.34 0.35 -13.60
N ARG A 302 -2.40 -0.14 -14.85
CA ARG A 302 -3.65 -0.16 -15.62
C ARG A 302 -4.70 -1.04 -14.95
N LEU A 303 -4.31 -2.25 -14.52
CA LEU A 303 -5.18 -3.17 -13.80
C LEU A 303 -5.65 -2.60 -12.46
N ALA A 304 -4.77 -1.93 -11.70
CA ALA A 304 -5.16 -1.23 -10.47
C ALA A 304 -6.26 -0.20 -10.73
N ARG A 305 -6.10 0.62 -11.77
CA ARG A 305 -7.12 1.61 -12.15
C ARG A 305 -8.44 0.98 -12.57
N GLU A 306 -8.40 -0.13 -13.29
CA GLU A 306 -9.61 -0.85 -13.71
C GLU A 306 -10.36 -1.48 -12.55
N SER A 307 -9.67 -1.81 -11.46
CA SER A 307 -10.31 -2.24 -10.22
C SER A 307 -10.81 -1.08 -9.35
N GLY A 308 -10.70 0.18 -9.81
CA GLY A 308 -11.07 1.36 -9.04
C GLY A 308 -10.01 1.84 -8.03
N TRP A 309 -8.83 1.21 -8.01
CA TRP A 309 -7.72 1.65 -7.17
C TRP A 309 -6.95 2.79 -7.84
N GLU A 310 -6.66 3.86 -7.11
CA GLU A 310 -5.88 4.99 -7.61
C GLU A 310 -4.42 4.56 -7.85
N PRO A 311 -3.91 4.52 -9.10
CA PRO A 311 -2.55 4.06 -9.38
C PRO A 311 -1.47 5.12 -9.08
N GLN A 312 -1.84 6.28 -8.55
CA GLN A 312 -0.90 7.32 -8.13
C GLN A 312 -0.40 7.07 -6.69
N PRO A 313 0.86 7.43 -6.37
CA PRO A 313 1.84 8.11 -7.23
C PRO A 313 2.61 7.19 -8.20
N GLY A 314 2.44 5.88 -8.13
CA GLY A 314 3.26 4.90 -8.88
C GLY A 314 3.31 5.15 -10.40
N SER A 315 2.17 5.50 -11.00
CA SER A 315 2.11 5.86 -12.43
C SER A 315 2.94 7.11 -12.79
N ALA A 316 2.89 8.17 -11.97
CA ALA A 316 3.72 9.36 -12.20
C ALA A 316 5.21 9.08 -11.98
N LEU A 317 5.56 8.30 -10.95
CA LEU A 317 6.94 7.89 -10.69
C LEU A 317 7.49 7.01 -11.80
N LEU A 318 6.65 6.17 -12.43
CA LEU A 318 7.03 5.38 -13.60
C LEU A 318 7.38 6.29 -14.79
N LEU A 319 6.54 7.29 -15.08
CA LEU A 319 6.84 8.29 -16.11
C LEU A 319 8.13 9.05 -15.81
N PHE A 320 8.35 9.42 -14.55
CA PHE A 320 9.53 10.16 -14.11
C PHE A 320 10.82 9.37 -14.32
N VAL A 321 10.87 8.10 -13.90
CA VAL A 321 12.06 7.26 -14.07
C VAL A 321 12.36 6.92 -15.54
N MET A 322 11.34 6.94 -16.41
CA MET A 322 11.51 6.84 -17.87
C MET A 322 11.96 8.16 -18.53
N GLY A 323 12.28 9.21 -17.76
CA GLY A 323 12.68 10.52 -18.26
C GLY A 323 11.54 11.37 -18.83
N ARG A 324 10.28 10.96 -18.66
CA ARG A 324 9.08 11.70 -19.14
C ARG A 324 8.59 12.71 -18.10
N THR A 325 9.50 13.52 -17.56
CA THR A 325 9.26 14.45 -16.44
C THR A 325 8.07 15.38 -16.68
N GLY A 326 7.91 15.93 -17.90
CA GLY A 326 6.78 16.80 -18.22
C GLY A 326 5.42 16.11 -18.04
N GLN A 327 5.31 14.84 -18.42
CA GLN A 327 4.08 14.07 -18.25
C GLN A 327 3.87 13.64 -16.81
N ALA A 328 4.92 13.23 -16.10
CA ALA A 328 4.86 12.91 -14.67
C ALA A 328 4.30 14.10 -13.86
N ARG A 329 4.75 15.33 -14.17
CA ARG A 329 4.22 16.57 -13.57
C ARG A 329 2.74 16.78 -13.87
N SER A 330 2.33 16.59 -15.12
CA SER A 330 0.91 16.72 -15.49
C SER A 330 0.03 15.71 -14.74
N GLU A 331 0.50 14.48 -14.55
CA GLU A 331 -0.22 13.46 -13.79
C GLU A 331 -0.37 13.85 -12.31
N VAL A 332 0.73 14.14 -11.59
CA VAL A 332 0.63 14.51 -10.17
C VAL A 332 -0.19 15.77 -9.94
N ARG A 333 -0.07 16.78 -10.80
CA ARG A 333 -0.87 18.02 -10.71
C ARG A 333 -2.34 17.76 -10.92
N ARG A 334 -2.70 16.90 -11.88
CA ARG A 334 -4.11 16.57 -12.17
C ARG A 334 -4.72 15.85 -10.97
N THR A 335 -4.02 14.88 -10.39
CA THR A 335 -4.51 14.15 -9.21
C THR A 335 -4.64 15.07 -7.99
N LEU A 336 -3.65 15.92 -7.73
CA LEU A 336 -3.72 16.89 -6.63
C LEU A 336 -4.81 17.95 -6.83
N ALA A 337 -5.06 18.38 -8.07
CA ALA A 337 -6.14 19.31 -8.39
C ALA A 337 -7.54 18.71 -8.19
N GLY A 338 -7.67 17.39 -8.14
CA GLY A 338 -8.91 16.71 -7.76
C GLY A 338 -9.35 16.98 -6.32
N GLY A 339 -8.45 17.49 -5.47
CA GLY A 339 -8.81 18.04 -4.16
C GLY A 339 -9.20 17.01 -3.11
N VAL A 340 -8.98 15.71 -3.34
CA VAL A 340 -9.23 14.64 -2.36
C VAL A 340 -8.06 14.64 -1.34
N PRO A 341 -8.25 15.12 -0.09
CA PRO A 341 -7.14 15.31 0.84
C PRO A 341 -6.38 14.02 1.14
N PHE A 342 -7.12 12.92 1.26
CA PHE A 342 -6.59 11.58 1.47
C PHE A 342 -5.60 11.15 0.38
N ILE A 343 -6.01 11.21 -0.91
CA ILE A 343 -5.14 10.88 -2.04
C ILE A 343 -3.94 11.84 -2.09
N GLY A 344 -4.18 13.12 -1.80
CA GLY A 344 -3.13 14.14 -1.77
C GLY A 344 -1.96 13.77 -0.86
N ARG A 345 -2.23 13.18 0.31
CA ARG A 345 -1.19 12.73 1.26
C ARG A 345 -0.19 11.75 0.62
N PHE A 346 -0.67 10.80 -0.18
CA PHE A 346 0.18 9.78 -0.82
C PHE A 346 0.89 10.27 -2.09
N VAL A 347 0.31 11.24 -2.78
CA VAL A 347 0.86 11.75 -4.05
C VAL A 347 1.91 12.84 -3.83
N ARG A 348 1.78 13.64 -2.78
CA ARG A 348 2.68 14.78 -2.51
C ARG A 348 4.16 14.42 -2.38
N PRO A 349 4.59 13.30 -1.75
CA PRO A 349 6.00 12.95 -1.68
C PRO A 349 6.64 12.78 -3.07
N ALA A 350 5.90 12.15 -4.00
CA ALA A 350 6.31 12.04 -5.39
C ALA A 350 6.25 13.38 -6.12
N ALA A 351 5.24 14.21 -5.86
CA ALA A 351 5.16 15.56 -6.43
C ALA A 351 6.38 16.41 -6.03
N VAL A 352 6.81 16.34 -4.76
CA VAL A 352 8.04 17.02 -4.30
C VAL A 352 9.26 16.55 -5.08
N GLU A 353 9.44 15.24 -5.24
CA GLU A 353 10.56 14.66 -6.01
C GLU A 353 10.58 15.15 -7.46
N ILE A 354 9.44 15.02 -8.14
CA ILE A 354 9.29 15.34 -9.55
C ILE A 354 9.43 16.84 -9.82
N GLU A 355 8.80 17.69 -9.01
CA GLU A 355 8.83 19.14 -9.20
C GLU A 355 10.20 19.74 -8.84
N ALA A 356 10.84 19.26 -7.76
CA ALA A 356 12.19 19.69 -7.40
C ALA A 356 13.19 19.33 -8.49
N ALA A 357 13.13 18.11 -9.04
CA ALA A 357 13.97 17.69 -10.15
C ALA A 357 13.70 18.48 -11.44
N ALA A 358 12.48 18.96 -11.65
CA ALA A 358 12.11 19.83 -12.77
C ALA A 358 12.47 21.31 -12.56
N GLY A 359 13.01 21.69 -11.39
CA GLY A 359 13.37 23.06 -11.04
C GLY A 359 12.18 23.95 -10.62
N ASP A 360 10.98 23.39 -10.44
CA ASP A 360 9.80 24.14 -9.96
C ASP A 360 9.74 24.09 -8.43
N LEU A 361 10.64 24.84 -7.80
CA LEU A 361 10.79 24.86 -6.34
C LEU A 361 9.54 25.36 -5.63
N ASP A 362 8.75 26.23 -6.25
CA ASP A 362 7.54 26.75 -5.64
C ASP A 362 6.44 25.68 -5.58
N ALA A 363 6.28 24.86 -6.64
CA ALA A 363 5.39 23.71 -6.60
C ALA A 363 5.84 22.65 -5.58
N ALA A 364 7.15 22.40 -5.49
CA ALA A 364 7.71 21.47 -4.52
C ALA A 364 7.47 21.96 -3.08
N ARG A 365 7.70 23.25 -2.79
CA ARG A 365 7.44 23.86 -1.46
C ARG A 365 5.98 23.77 -1.06
N ARG A 366 5.04 24.11 -1.96
CA ARG A 366 3.60 23.98 -1.69
C ARG A 366 3.22 22.55 -1.30
N SER A 367 3.74 21.56 -2.02
CA SER A 367 3.47 20.15 -1.72
C SER A 367 4.06 19.73 -0.37
N LEU A 368 5.26 20.21 -0.04
CA LEU A 368 5.90 19.98 1.26
C LEU A 368 5.13 20.63 2.42
N ASP A 369 4.64 21.86 2.27
CA ASP A 369 3.93 22.56 3.33
C ASP A 369 2.59 21.87 3.65
N GLU A 370 1.89 21.36 2.63
CA GLU A 370 0.70 20.53 2.84
C GLU A 370 1.00 19.17 3.49
N LEU A 371 2.14 18.55 3.16
CA LEU A 371 2.60 17.34 3.84
C LEU A 371 2.90 17.60 5.32
N ARG A 372 3.52 18.74 5.65
CA ARG A 372 3.79 19.13 7.04
C ARG A 372 2.51 19.31 7.83
N GLY A 373 1.51 20.01 7.29
CA GLY A 373 0.20 20.12 7.95
C GLY A 373 -0.49 18.77 8.15
N SER A 374 -0.17 17.79 7.29
CA SER A 374 -0.65 16.41 7.42
C SER A 374 0.12 15.60 8.48
N ALA A 375 1.35 15.99 8.84
CA ALA A 375 2.15 15.31 9.87
C ALA A 375 1.60 15.60 11.27
N ASP A 376 1.15 16.83 11.50
CA ASP A 376 0.51 17.26 12.75
C ASP A 376 -0.71 16.39 13.13
N THR A 377 -1.36 15.77 12.13
CA THR A 377 -2.54 14.90 12.32
C THR A 377 -2.21 13.42 12.38
N MET A 378 -1.10 12.95 11.78
CA MET A 378 -0.75 11.52 11.80
C MET A 378 0.24 11.14 12.89
N GLY A 379 1.34 11.87 13.03
CA GLY A 379 2.35 11.61 14.07
C GLY A 379 2.97 10.21 14.06
N THR A 380 3.00 9.51 12.92
CA THR A 380 3.65 8.18 12.82
C THR A 380 5.12 8.34 12.39
N PRO A 381 6.06 7.56 12.97
CA PRO A 381 7.49 7.68 12.66
C PRO A 381 7.83 7.56 11.17
N LEU A 382 7.15 6.65 10.45
CA LEU A 382 7.34 6.48 9.01
C LEU A 382 6.89 7.73 8.24
N PHE A 383 5.75 8.32 8.59
CA PHE A 383 5.27 9.51 7.89
C PHE A 383 6.18 10.72 8.16
N ASP A 384 6.66 10.89 9.40
CA ASP A 384 7.62 11.93 9.73
C ASP A 384 8.93 11.78 8.92
N ALA A 385 9.38 10.55 8.69
CA ALA A 385 10.52 10.27 7.82
C ALA A 385 10.25 10.64 6.34
N ILE A 386 9.04 10.38 5.84
CA ILE A 386 8.59 10.79 4.49
C ILE A 386 8.63 12.32 4.35
N VAL A 387 8.09 13.05 5.34
CA VAL A 387 8.11 14.52 5.36
C VAL A 387 9.55 15.05 5.45
N ALA A 388 10.41 14.43 6.26
CA ALA A 388 11.82 14.79 6.36
C ALA A 388 12.56 14.58 5.02
N LEU A 389 12.29 13.48 4.30
CA LEU A 389 12.90 13.25 2.97
C LEU A 389 12.43 14.29 1.94
N ALA A 390 11.14 14.60 1.94
CA ALA A 390 10.60 15.66 1.08
C ALA A 390 11.24 17.02 1.40
N ALA A 391 11.42 17.35 2.68
CA ALA A 391 12.08 18.57 3.11
C ALA A 391 13.56 18.62 2.69
N ALA A 392 14.29 17.50 2.83
CA ALA A 392 15.67 17.38 2.39
C ALA A 392 15.82 17.67 0.89
N ARG A 393 14.93 17.12 0.06
CA ARG A 393 14.91 17.34 -1.40
C ARG A 393 14.68 18.80 -1.76
N VAL A 394 13.69 19.45 -1.12
CA VAL A 394 13.40 20.87 -1.36
C VAL A 394 14.58 21.75 -0.94
N ARG A 395 15.15 21.51 0.25
CA ARG A 395 16.30 22.29 0.75
C ARG A 395 17.50 22.14 -0.16
N PHE A 396 17.85 20.91 -0.55
CA PHE A 396 18.95 20.66 -1.46
C PHE A 396 18.74 21.36 -2.80
N ALA A 397 17.56 21.22 -3.41
CA ALA A 397 17.24 21.86 -4.69
C ALA A 397 17.22 23.41 -4.60
N SER A 398 16.99 23.96 -3.41
CA SER A 398 17.09 25.41 -3.15
C SER A 398 18.49 25.92 -2.79
N GLY A 399 19.49 25.04 -2.72
CA GLY A 399 20.87 25.37 -2.38
C GLY A 399 21.22 25.36 -0.89
N ASP A 400 20.28 24.97 -0.01
CA ASP A 400 20.52 24.79 1.43
C ASP A 400 21.00 23.37 1.72
N ALA A 401 22.28 23.11 1.43
CA ALA A 401 22.88 21.80 1.61
C ALA A 401 22.98 21.38 3.09
N VAL A 402 23.22 22.33 4.00
CA VAL A 402 23.34 22.05 5.45
C VAL A 402 21.97 21.64 6.01
N GLY A 403 20.92 22.39 5.69
CA GLY A 403 19.56 22.04 6.09
C GLY A 403 19.07 20.75 5.42
N ALA A 404 19.53 20.45 4.20
CA ALA A 404 19.24 19.18 3.53
C ALA A 404 19.88 17.98 4.24
N LEU A 405 21.14 18.09 4.69
CA LEU A 405 21.80 17.03 5.47
C LEU A 405 21.05 16.73 6.78
N ALA A 406 20.65 17.77 7.50
CA ALA A 406 19.89 17.60 8.75
C ALA A 406 18.57 16.87 8.52
N ASP A 407 17.83 17.21 7.47
CA ASP A 407 16.56 16.56 7.13
C ASP A 407 16.76 15.14 6.57
N ALA A 408 17.76 14.92 5.73
CA ALA A 408 18.10 13.61 5.18
C ALA A 408 18.55 12.64 6.29
N GLY A 409 19.29 13.10 7.28
CA GLY A 409 19.67 12.32 8.46
C GLY A 409 18.45 11.89 9.29
N ARG A 410 17.52 12.82 9.55
CA ARG A 410 16.26 12.48 10.25
C ARG A 410 15.44 11.46 9.45
N ALA A 411 15.31 11.67 8.14
CA ALA A 411 14.63 10.72 7.25
C ALA A 411 15.28 9.34 7.29
N ALA A 412 16.61 9.27 7.19
CA ALA A 412 17.34 8.01 7.19
C ALA A 412 17.23 7.24 8.53
N SER A 413 17.15 7.94 9.67
CA SER A 413 16.88 7.33 10.98
C SER A 413 15.46 6.80 11.05
N GLY A 414 14.46 7.62 10.71
CA GLY A 414 13.06 7.22 10.77
C GLY A 414 12.74 6.04 9.83
N PHE A 415 13.31 6.02 8.62
CA PHE A 415 13.17 4.87 7.72
C PHE A 415 13.93 3.63 8.20
N LEU A 416 15.01 3.77 8.97
CA LEU A 416 15.67 2.62 9.59
C LEU A 416 14.76 2.01 10.67
N GLU A 417 14.19 2.84 11.53
CA GLU A 417 13.27 2.42 12.59
C GLU A 417 11.99 1.78 12.01
N ALA A 418 11.43 2.37 10.97
CA ALA A 418 10.27 1.84 10.26
C ALA A 418 10.60 0.63 9.37
N GLY A 419 11.87 0.21 9.27
CA GLY A 419 12.30 -0.89 8.40
C GLY A 419 11.98 -0.67 6.93
N ALA A 420 12.15 0.56 6.41
CA ALA A 420 11.92 0.96 5.03
C ALA A 420 13.26 1.17 4.28
N PRO A 421 13.94 0.11 3.84
CA PRO A 421 15.33 0.18 3.37
C PRO A 421 15.50 0.98 2.08
N TYR A 422 14.53 0.91 1.16
CA TYR A 422 14.60 1.63 -0.10
C TYR A 422 14.54 3.14 0.12
N GLU A 423 13.59 3.61 0.91
CA GLU A 423 13.39 5.01 1.28
C GLU A 423 14.59 5.55 2.06
N ARG A 424 15.14 4.75 2.98
CA ARG A 424 16.39 5.06 3.67
C ARG A 424 17.53 5.29 2.68
N ALA A 425 17.69 4.41 1.68
CA ALA A 425 18.71 4.57 0.66
C ALA A 425 18.48 5.82 -0.22
N ARG A 426 17.22 6.19 -0.52
CA ARG A 426 16.90 7.47 -1.19
C ARG A 426 17.29 8.67 -0.33
N ALA A 427 17.10 8.63 0.99
CA ALA A 427 17.55 9.69 1.90
C ALA A 427 19.07 9.84 1.90
N ARG A 428 19.80 8.71 1.91
CA ARG A 428 21.26 8.70 1.81
C ARG A 428 21.77 9.29 0.49
N LEU A 429 21.08 9.08 -0.64
CA LEU A 429 21.43 9.75 -1.90
C LEU A 429 21.35 11.27 -1.78
N VAL A 430 20.29 11.82 -1.15
CA VAL A 430 20.18 13.27 -0.94
C VAL A 430 21.29 13.77 -0.02
N ALA A 431 21.62 13.02 1.04
CA ALA A 431 22.74 13.36 1.92
C ALA A 431 24.08 13.34 1.17
N ALA A 432 24.29 12.36 0.29
CA ALA A 432 25.50 12.25 -0.52
C ALA A 432 25.66 13.46 -1.44
N ASP A 433 24.59 13.89 -2.12
CA ASP A 433 24.62 15.08 -2.97
C ASP A 433 24.91 16.35 -2.15
N ALA A 434 24.30 16.46 -0.96
CA ALA A 434 24.49 17.61 -0.08
C ALA A 434 25.94 17.69 0.45
N HIS A 435 26.52 16.58 0.92
CA HIS A 435 27.94 16.50 1.30
C HIS A 435 28.84 16.88 0.12
N ALA A 436 28.56 16.37 -1.08
CA ALA A 436 29.33 16.69 -2.28
C ALA A 436 29.28 18.19 -2.61
N SER A 437 28.10 18.82 -2.50
CA SER A 437 27.94 20.27 -2.74
C SER A 437 28.68 21.14 -1.72
N LEU A 438 28.93 20.62 -0.51
CA LEU A 438 29.72 21.25 0.54
C LEU A 438 31.23 20.96 0.42
N GLY A 439 31.63 20.11 -0.54
CA GLY A 439 33.04 19.72 -0.75
C GLY A 439 33.53 18.59 0.17
N ASP A 440 32.66 17.99 0.98
CA ASP A 440 32.98 16.86 1.85
C ASP A 440 32.88 15.54 1.08
N ARG A 441 33.96 15.20 0.36
CA ARG A 441 34.01 14.06 -0.55
C ARG A 441 33.94 12.72 0.15
N ASP A 442 34.61 12.59 1.29
CA ASP A 442 34.69 11.33 2.02
C ASP A 442 33.31 10.97 2.59
N ALA A 443 32.60 11.95 3.16
CA ALA A 443 31.24 11.75 3.63
C ALA A 443 30.27 11.43 2.48
N ALA A 444 30.38 12.15 1.35
CA ALA A 444 29.59 11.84 0.16
C ALA A 444 29.83 10.40 -0.35
N ASP A 445 31.09 9.94 -0.38
CA ASP A 445 31.44 8.57 -0.79
C ASP A 445 30.85 7.51 0.15
N VAL A 446 30.83 7.78 1.46
CA VAL A 446 30.20 6.91 2.46
C VAL A 446 28.71 6.77 2.20
N GLU A 447 28.01 7.89 1.96
CA GLU A 447 26.57 7.87 1.72
C GLU A 447 26.19 7.22 0.39
N PHE A 448 26.90 7.54 -0.71
CA PHE A 448 26.67 6.91 -2.01
C PHE A 448 26.87 5.40 -1.96
N ARG A 449 27.98 4.94 -1.36
CA ARG A 449 28.29 3.51 -1.29
C ARG A 449 27.21 2.75 -0.55
N GLY A 450 26.77 3.27 0.60
CA GLY A 450 25.77 2.59 1.38
C GLY A 450 24.35 2.68 0.80
N ALA A 451 24.00 3.74 0.06
CA ALA A 451 22.78 3.75 -0.72
C ALA A 451 22.83 2.69 -1.84
N ARG A 452 23.95 2.61 -2.55
CA ARG A 452 24.19 1.64 -3.64
C ARG A 452 24.11 0.20 -3.16
N GLU A 453 24.72 -0.12 -2.01
CA GLU A 453 24.66 -1.45 -1.39
C GLU A 453 23.20 -1.88 -1.15
N THR A 454 22.37 -1.00 -0.61
CA THR A 454 20.95 -1.27 -0.40
C THR A 454 20.19 -1.44 -1.72
N PHE A 455 20.39 -0.55 -2.71
CA PHE A 455 19.73 -0.69 -4.01
C PHE A 455 20.10 -1.99 -4.71
N LEU A 456 21.37 -2.40 -4.64
CA LEU A 456 21.82 -3.68 -5.19
C LEU A 456 21.16 -4.86 -4.48
N ALA A 457 21.09 -4.84 -3.15
CA ALA A 457 20.45 -5.90 -2.37
C ALA A 457 18.96 -6.08 -2.69
N LEU A 458 18.25 -4.98 -2.96
CA LEU A 458 16.83 -4.99 -3.33
C LEU A 458 16.59 -5.32 -4.80
N GLY A 459 17.60 -5.21 -5.66
CA GLY A 459 17.43 -5.26 -7.12
C GLY A 459 16.78 -4.00 -7.68
N ALA A 460 17.01 -2.84 -7.07
CA ALA A 460 16.44 -1.55 -7.44
C ALA A 460 17.17 -0.94 -8.66
N GLU A 461 17.09 -1.58 -9.83
CA GLU A 461 17.91 -1.27 -11.00
C GLU A 461 17.92 0.22 -11.40
N PRO A 462 16.78 0.94 -11.46
CA PRO A 462 16.78 2.33 -11.85
C PRO A 462 17.47 3.25 -10.83
N ALA A 463 17.27 2.99 -9.53
CA ALA A 463 17.93 3.75 -8.46
C ALA A 463 19.43 3.43 -8.39
N LEU A 464 19.82 2.20 -8.71
CA LEU A 464 21.21 1.80 -8.84
C LEU A 464 21.90 2.54 -9.99
N ALA A 465 21.25 2.63 -11.15
CA ALA A 465 21.73 3.39 -12.30
C ALA A 465 21.82 4.89 -11.99
N GLU A 466 20.82 5.47 -11.31
CA GLU A 466 20.84 6.86 -10.84
C GLU A 466 22.03 7.13 -9.91
N ALA A 467 22.27 6.26 -8.92
CA ALA A 467 23.39 6.39 -8.00
C ALA A 467 24.75 6.31 -8.72
N ALA A 468 24.89 5.40 -9.70
CA ALA A 468 26.09 5.25 -10.50
C ALA A 468 26.37 6.49 -11.37
N ALA A 469 25.35 7.01 -12.05
CA ALA A 469 25.45 8.21 -12.88
C ALA A 469 25.91 9.43 -12.07
N ARG A 470 25.28 9.67 -10.90
CA ARG A 470 25.66 10.78 -10.00
C ARG A 470 27.09 10.67 -9.49
N MET A 471 27.52 9.47 -9.11
CA MET A 471 28.92 9.24 -8.73
C MET A 471 29.89 9.50 -9.88
N GLY A 472 29.54 9.07 -11.10
CA GLY A 472 30.32 9.30 -12.33
C GLY A 472 30.46 10.77 -12.67
N GLU A 473 29.34 11.51 -12.72
CA GLU A 473 29.32 12.96 -12.97
C GLU A 473 30.16 13.74 -11.95
N ARG A 474 30.12 13.36 -10.67
CA ARG A 474 30.93 14.01 -9.66
C ARG A 474 32.42 13.76 -9.89
N ARG A 475 32.81 12.51 -10.12
CA ARG A 475 34.21 12.14 -10.34
C ARG A 475 34.78 12.74 -11.62
N THR A 476 33.95 13.10 -12.61
CA THR A 476 34.39 13.87 -13.77
C THR A 476 34.47 15.36 -13.55
N ARG A 477 33.56 15.96 -12.77
CA ARG A 477 33.72 17.33 -12.30
C ARG A 477 35.00 17.53 -11.48
N ASP A 478 35.50 16.47 -10.85
CA ASP A 478 36.77 16.46 -10.11
C ASP A 478 38.02 16.35 -11.00
N LEU A 479 37.86 15.92 -12.26
CA LEU A 479 38.92 16.03 -13.25
C LEU A 479 39.03 17.48 -13.69
N THR A 480 40.25 18.02 -13.71
CA THR A 480 40.49 19.27 -14.43
C THR A 480 40.14 19.07 -15.90
N ALA A 481 39.78 20.15 -16.61
CA ALA A 481 39.50 20.08 -18.04
C ALA A 481 40.60 19.33 -18.82
N ARG A 482 41.86 19.50 -18.38
CA ARG A 482 43.01 18.81 -18.96
C ARG A 482 43.07 17.33 -18.64
N GLU A 483 42.73 16.92 -17.43
CA GLU A 483 42.69 15.50 -17.04
C GLU A 483 41.53 14.77 -17.74
N ALA A 484 40.37 15.41 -17.92
CA ALA A 484 39.26 14.85 -18.69
C ALA A 484 39.65 14.65 -20.16
N GLU A 485 40.31 15.62 -20.78
CA GLU A 485 40.81 15.53 -22.16
C GLU A 485 41.87 14.42 -22.31
N VAL A 486 42.77 14.27 -21.33
CA VAL A 486 43.74 13.15 -21.30
C VAL A 486 43.01 11.80 -21.16
N LEU A 487 42.02 11.67 -20.27
CA LEU A 487 41.23 10.45 -20.08
C LEU A 487 40.46 10.07 -21.37
N GLN A 488 39.94 11.08 -22.09
CA GLN A 488 39.30 10.89 -23.39
C GLN A 488 40.24 10.23 -24.39
N LEU A 489 41.44 10.80 -24.55
CA LEU A 489 42.43 10.27 -25.48
C LEU A 489 42.94 8.88 -25.07
N VAL A 490 43.10 8.63 -23.75
CA VAL A 490 43.44 7.30 -23.22
C VAL A 490 42.39 6.27 -23.63
N SER A 491 41.12 6.64 -23.57
CA SER A 491 40.01 5.73 -23.88
C SER A 491 39.89 5.41 -25.38
N THR A 492 40.43 6.27 -26.25
CA THR A 492 40.59 5.96 -27.69
C THR A 492 41.77 5.03 -28.01
N GLY A 493 42.55 4.60 -27.00
CA GLY A 493 43.69 3.70 -27.18
C GLY A 493 45.01 4.39 -27.55
N LEU A 494 45.10 5.73 -27.53
CA LEU A 494 46.35 6.45 -27.77
C LEU A 494 47.40 6.10 -26.70
N THR A 495 48.68 6.08 -27.07
CA THR A 495 49.81 5.93 -26.12
C THR A 495 50.17 7.26 -25.45
N ASN A 496 50.95 7.26 -24.37
CA ASN A 496 51.37 8.51 -23.70
C ASN A 496 52.11 9.44 -24.65
N ARG A 497 52.95 8.89 -25.54
CA ARG A 497 53.57 9.63 -26.65
C ARG A 497 52.55 10.26 -27.60
N GLY A 498 51.55 9.48 -28.04
CA GLY A 498 50.50 10.00 -28.93
C GLY A 498 49.62 11.07 -28.28
N ILE A 499 49.35 10.96 -26.98
CA ILE A 499 48.65 11.98 -26.20
C ILE A 499 49.52 13.24 -26.05
N ALA A 500 50.81 13.06 -25.74
CA ALA A 500 51.76 14.15 -25.60
C ALA A 500 51.88 14.97 -26.90
N GLU A 501 51.99 14.30 -28.05
CA GLU A 501 52.00 14.95 -29.37
C GLU A 501 50.70 15.72 -29.65
N ARG A 502 49.54 15.09 -29.41
CA ARG A 502 48.24 15.69 -29.71
C ARG A 502 47.88 16.87 -28.82
N LEU A 503 48.34 16.84 -27.58
CA LEU A 503 48.07 17.89 -26.59
C LEU A 503 49.22 18.90 -26.46
N THR A 504 50.30 18.76 -27.24
CA THR A 504 51.51 19.59 -27.14
C THR A 504 52.11 19.59 -25.73
N LEU A 505 52.20 18.41 -25.11
CA LEU A 505 52.76 18.17 -23.77
C LEU A 505 54.02 17.29 -23.86
N SER A 506 54.75 17.13 -22.75
CA SER A 506 55.76 16.08 -22.62
C SER A 506 55.12 14.77 -22.15
N GLU A 507 55.69 13.61 -22.51
CA GLU A 507 55.23 12.30 -22.02
C GLU A 507 55.19 12.24 -20.48
N ARG A 508 56.19 12.85 -19.83
CA ARG A 508 56.24 12.97 -18.36
C ARG A 508 55.07 13.77 -17.78
N THR A 509 54.60 14.78 -18.50
CA THR A 509 53.40 15.55 -18.09
C THR A 509 52.14 14.70 -18.22
N VAL A 510 52.04 13.89 -19.29
CA VAL A 510 50.93 12.93 -19.47
C VAL A 510 50.94 11.86 -18.37
N ASP A 511 52.10 11.31 -18.01
CA ASP A 511 52.24 10.37 -16.89
C ASP A 511 51.76 10.96 -15.56
N ARG A 512 52.06 12.24 -15.31
CA ARG A 512 51.58 12.94 -14.13
C ARG A 512 50.06 13.12 -14.16
N HIS A 513 49.49 13.53 -15.30
CA HIS A 513 48.03 13.60 -15.44
C HIS A 513 47.38 12.22 -15.23
N LEU A 514 47.93 11.16 -15.80
CA LEU A 514 47.46 9.79 -15.59
C LEU A 514 47.53 9.35 -14.14
N SER A 515 48.63 9.66 -13.45
CA SER A 515 48.76 9.36 -12.01
C SER A 515 47.70 10.09 -11.18
N ASN A 516 47.45 11.36 -11.49
CA ASN A 516 46.38 12.14 -10.85
C ASN A 516 44.99 11.61 -11.19
N ILE A 517 44.76 11.23 -12.44
CA ILE A 517 43.51 10.60 -12.90
C ILE A 517 43.28 9.30 -12.15
N PHE A 518 44.27 8.42 -12.09
CA PHE A 518 44.20 7.14 -11.36
C PHE A 518 43.86 7.35 -9.89
N ALA A 519 44.53 8.30 -9.24
CA ALA A 519 44.23 8.68 -7.86
C ALA A 519 42.81 9.23 -7.70
N LYS A 520 42.36 10.13 -8.59
CA LYS A 520 41.03 10.75 -8.55
C LYS A 520 39.89 9.78 -8.86
N LEU A 521 40.13 8.82 -9.75
CA LEU A 521 39.15 7.80 -10.14
C LEU A 521 39.16 6.57 -9.22
N GLY A 522 40.19 6.42 -8.37
CA GLY A 522 40.35 5.27 -7.49
C GLY A 522 40.72 3.97 -8.23
N VAL A 523 41.40 4.09 -9.38
CA VAL A 523 41.83 2.96 -10.22
C VAL A 523 43.35 2.89 -10.27
N SER A 524 43.91 1.70 -10.48
CA SER A 524 45.36 1.48 -10.44
C SER A 524 45.99 1.20 -11.80
N THR A 525 45.20 1.03 -12.87
CA THR A 525 45.70 0.67 -14.20
C THR A 525 45.06 1.51 -15.30
N ARG A 526 45.76 1.64 -16.42
CA ARG A 526 45.25 2.30 -17.63
C ARG A 526 43.96 1.63 -18.12
N SER A 527 43.95 0.31 -18.19
CA SER A 527 42.78 -0.46 -18.62
C SER A 527 41.58 -0.26 -17.69
N ALA A 528 41.81 -0.20 -16.38
CA ALA A 528 40.76 0.12 -15.41
C ALA A 528 40.24 1.56 -15.57
N ALA A 529 41.11 2.54 -15.85
CA ALA A 529 40.68 3.90 -16.14
C ALA A 529 39.87 4.01 -17.44
N THR A 530 40.23 3.24 -18.48
CA THR A 530 39.45 3.16 -19.73
C THR A 530 38.09 2.50 -19.51
N ALA A 531 38.04 1.35 -18.81
CA ALA A 531 36.79 0.70 -18.45
C ALA A 531 35.90 1.62 -17.62
N TYR A 532 36.48 2.31 -16.64
CA TYR A 532 35.80 3.31 -15.82
C TYR A 532 35.17 4.43 -16.68
N ALA A 533 35.91 4.95 -17.65
CA ALA A 533 35.43 5.99 -18.55
C ALA A 533 34.22 5.53 -19.38
N TYR A 534 34.23 4.29 -19.89
CA TYR A 534 33.09 3.73 -20.61
C TYR A 534 31.89 3.42 -19.70
N GLU A 535 32.11 2.78 -18.55
CA GLU A 535 31.06 2.38 -17.62
C GLU A 535 30.29 3.58 -17.04
N HIS A 536 30.96 4.73 -16.91
CA HIS A 536 30.37 5.94 -16.31
C HIS A 536 29.99 6.99 -17.36
N GLY A 537 30.09 6.69 -18.67
CA GLY A 537 29.65 7.57 -19.76
C GLY A 537 30.53 8.81 -19.97
N LEU A 538 31.84 8.69 -19.73
CA LEU A 538 32.79 9.82 -19.82
C LEU A 538 33.36 9.99 -21.23
N VAL A 539 33.16 8.97 -22.09
CA VAL A 539 33.70 8.83 -23.46
C VAL A 539 32.78 8.01 -24.35
#